data_AF-A0A521GCG4-F1
#
_entry.id   AF-A0A521GCG4-F1
#
_cell.length_a   1.000
_cell.length_b   1.000
_cell.length_c   1.000
_cell.angle_alpha   90.00
_cell.angle_beta   90.00
_cell.angle_gamma   90.00
#
_symmetry.space_group_name_H-M   'P 1'
#
loop_
_entity.id
_entity.type
_entity.pdbx_description
1 polymer ?
#
loop_
_entity_poly.entity_id
_entity_poly.type
_entity_poly.pdbx_seq_one_letter_code
_entity_poly.pdbx_strand_id
1 'polypeptide(L)'
;MVHELPEMTPAYHTEKGCSYIGDGLELIQKLPDESLDLVMTSPPFALLRKKAYGNKDQHEYVDWLSEYGVALYRKLKPTGSLVIDLGGAYQQGVPVRSLYNFRVPIKFCDDLGYHLAEEFYWFNPAKLPSPIEWVNKRKIRAKDAVNTVWWFSKTEFPKADVRNVLAPYSDRMKKLIEDPTKFYDPKKRPSGHDISASFGQDNGGSIPSNLLQIPNTESNSRYLSFCKRLNVESHPARFPSKLPEFFINYLTEPGDMVLDMFAGSNTTGEMAELHNRRWFAFDSDPQYVAASAFRFLSKSTPDDEAKRFYDLILKANTVDLAQTLPLFS
;
A
#
# COMPACT_ATOMS: atom_id res chain seq x y z
N MET A 1 0.80 -9.67 -24.35
CA MET A 1 0.89 -8.36 -25.02
C MET A 1 0.71 -7.32 -23.94
N VAL A 2 1.70 -6.43 -23.79
CA VAL A 2 1.75 -5.39 -22.76
C VAL A 2 0.49 -4.52 -22.87
N HIS A 3 -0.24 -4.38 -21.76
CA HIS A 3 -1.49 -3.62 -21.70
C HIS A 3 -1.18 -2.12 -21.56
N GLU A 4 -0.54 -1.55 -22.56
CA GLU A 4 -0.40 -0.10 -22.67
C GLU A 4 -1.78 0.52 -22.89
N LEU A 5 -2.09 1.57 -22.13
CA LEU A 5 -3.25 2.40 -22.42
C LEU A 5 -2.96 3.17 -23.71
N PRO A 6 -3.77 3.05 -24.78
CA PRO A 6 -3.45 3.61 -26.10
C PRO A 6 -3.16 5.13 -26.12
N GLU A 7 -3.69 5.86 -25.13
CA GLU A 7 -3.56 7.32 -25.01
C GLU A 7 -2.47 7.76 -24.01
N MET A 8 -1.66 6.82 -23.49
CA MET A 8 -0.62 7.09 -22.51
C MET A 8 0.67 6.38 -22.85
N THR A 9 1.75 7.15 -22.93
CA THR A 9 3.09 6.61 -23.12
C THR A 9 3.71 6.29 -21.75
N PRO A 10 4.07 5.01 -21.46
CA PRO A 10 4.70 4.67 -20.21
C PRO A 10 6.12 5.22 -20.14
N ALA A 11 6.54 5.62 -18.94
CA ALA A 11 7.94 5.92 -18.64
C ALA A 11 8.79 4.65 -18.72
N TYR A 12 8.28 3.56 -18.18
CA TYR A 12 8.80 2.22 -18.41
C TYR A 12 7.69 1.19 -18.29
N HIS A 13 7.91 0.02 -18.86
CA HIS A 13 7.02 -1.13 -18.72
C HIS A 13 7.81 -2.41 -18.42
N THR A 14 7.15 -3.37 -17.80
CA THR A 14 7.65 -4.72 -17.54
C THR A 14 6.77 -5.72 -18.28
N GLU A 15 6.87 -7.02 -17.95
CA GLU A 15 5.94 -8.02 -18.49
C GLU A 15 4.52 -7.81 -17.96
N LYS A 16 4.36 -7.35 -16.71
CA LYS A 16 3.06 -7.31 -16.03
C LYS A 16 2.49 -5.91 -15.83
N GLY A 17 3.27 -4.84 -15.99
CA GLY A 17 2.73 -3.51 -15.75
C GLY A 17 3.52 -2.35 -16.34
N CYS A 18 3.02 -1.16 -16.08
CA CYS A 18 3.51 0.08 -16.67
C CYS A 18 3.54 1.20 -15.62
N SER A 19 4.61 1.98 -15.62
CA SER A 19 4.69 3.20 -14.82
C SER A 19 4.60 4.44 -15.71
N TYR A 20 3.89 5.47 -15.24
CA TYR A 20 3.62 6.69 -15.99
C TYR A 20 4.01 7.92 -15.15
N ILE A 21 4.59 8.91 -15.83
CA ILE A 21 4.89 10.23 -15.27
C ILE A 21 3.71 11.16 -15.57
N GLY A 22 3.11 11.74 -14.55
CA GLY A 22 2.04 12.73 -14.72
C GLY A 22 1.24 12.98 -13.46
N ASP A 23 0.28 13.91 -13.55
CA ASP A 23 -0.67 14.12 -12.46
C ASP A 23 -1.60 12.90 -12.33
N GLY A 24 -1.70 12.35 -11.13
CA GLY A 24 -2.47 11.13 -10.89
C GLY A 24 -3.95 11.28 -11.26
N LEU A 25 -4.56 12.46 -11.08
CA LEU A 25 -5.98 12.67 -11.39
C LEU A 25 -6.21 12.67 -12.91
N GLU A 26 -5.34 13.33 -13.66
CA GLU A 26 -5.37 13.32 -15.13
C GLU A 26 -5.18 11.91 -15.69
N LEU A 27 -4.25 11.12 -15.12
CA LEU A 27 -3.97 9.76 -15.57
C LEU A 27 -5.12 8.80 -15.22
N ILE A 28 -5.74 8.94 -14.03
CA ILE A 28 -6.91 8.13 -13.65
C ILE A 28 -8.07 8.34 -14.63
N GLN A 29 -8.31 9.57 -15.10
CA GLN A 29 -9.41 9.86 -16.03
C GLN A 29 -9.30 9.10 -17.35
N LYS A 30 -8.08 8.81 -17.81
CA LYS A 30 -7.79 8.08 -19.05
C LYS A 30 -7.97 6.56 -18.91
N LEU A 31 -8.12 6.03 -17.70
CA LEU A 31 -8.39 4.62 -17.49
C LEU A 31 -9.79 4.25 -17.99
N PRO A 32 -10.00 3.05 -18.53
CA PRO A 32 -11.36 2.56 -18.80
C PRO A 32 -12.16 2.45 -17.50
N ASP A 33 -13.47 2.67 -17.57
CA ASP A 33 -14.35 2.41 -16.45
C ASP A 33 -14.34 0.90 -16.10
N GLU A 34 -14.56 0.58 -14.82
CA GLU A 34 -14.59 -0.79 -14.30
C GLU A 34 -13.40 -1.66 -14.71
N SER A 35 -12.21 -1.07 -14.73
CA SER A 35 -10.96 -1.74 -15.13
C SER A 35 -10.06 -2.13 -13.97
N LEU A 36 -10.26 -1.57 -12.78
CA LEU A 36 -9.41 -1.76 -11.61
C LEU A 36 -10.02 -2.74 -10.61
N ASP A 37 -9.22 -3.71 -10.17
CA ASP A 37 -9.57 -4.66 -9.11
C ASP A 37 -9.17 -4.12 -7.73
N LEU A 38 -7.98 -3.50 -7.64
CA LEU A 38 -7.47 -2.91 -6.42
C LEU A 38 -6.77 -1.59 -6.71
N VAL A 39 -7.06 -0.57 -5.92
CA VAL A 39 -6.20 0.61 -5.76
C VAL A 39 -5.55 0.52 -4.40
N MET A 40 -4.22 0.47 -4.34
CA MET A 40 -3.44 0.42 -3.09
C MET A 40 -2.46 1.59 -3.09
N THR A 41 -2.60 2.51 -2.15
CA THR A 41 -1.78 3.72 -2.15
C THR A 41 -1.54 4.31 -0.76
N SER A 42 -0.58 5.23 -0.67
CA SER A 42 -0.38 6.11 0.47
C SER A 42 -0.19 7.56 -0.02
N PRO A 43 -1.25 8.39 0.06
CA PRO A 43 -1.15 9.76 -0.44
C PRO A 43 -0.10 10.58 0.31
N PRO A 44 0.52 11.57 -0.36
CA PRO A 44 1.47 12.48 0.30
C PRO A 44 0.80 13.17 1.51
N PHE A 45 1.55 13.37 2.59
CA PHE A 45 1.02 13.96 3.81
C PHE A 45 0.62 15.43 3.63
N ALA A 46 -0.52 15.81 4.24
CA ALA A 46 -1.04 17.17 4.26
C ALA A 46 -0.01 18.25 4.67
N LEU A 47 0.91 17.89 5.57
CA LEU A 47 1.88 18.80 6.19
C LEU A 47 3.21 18.95 5.43
N LEU A 48 3.44 18.16 4.37
CA LEU A 48 4.70 18.19 3.61
C LEU A 48 4.67 19.13 2.41
N ARG A 49 3.48 19.53 1.91
CA ARG A 49 3.38 20.55 0.87
C ARG A 49 3.52 21.95 1.49
N LYS A 50 4.76 22.41 1.68
CA LYS A 50 5.03 23.84 1.93
C LYS A 50 4.56 24.64 0.70
N LYS A 51 3.41 25.30 0.79
CA LYS A 51 3.16 26.50 -0.01
C LYS A 51 3.70 27.72 0.75
N ALA A 52 4.10 28.76 0.02
CA ALA A 52 4.64 30.02 0.56
C ALA A 52 3.67 30.77 1.51
N TYR A 53 2.44 30.29 1.64
CA TYR A 53 1.40 30.83 2.53
C TYR A 53 0.57 29.66 3.08
N GLY A 54 0.75 29.34 4.37
CA GLY A 54 -0.09 28.41 5.15
C GLY A 54 -0.07 26.94 4.70
N ASN A 55 0.13 26.01 5.64
CA ASN A 55 -0.18 24.60 5.38
C ASN A 55 -1.69 24.48 5.05
N LYS A 56 -2.05 23.61 4.10
CA LYS A 56 -3.46 23.31 3.81
C LYS A 56 -4.22 22.99 5.10
N ASP A 57 -5.40 23.57 5.26
CA ASP A 57 -6.30 23.19 6.35
C ASP A 57 -6.69 21.72 6.24
N GLN A 58 -7.04 21.07 7.36
CA GLN A 58 -7.39 19.65 7.38
C GLN A 58 -8.54 19.33 6.41
N HIS A 59 -9.44 20.29 6.20
CA HIS A 59 -10.54 20.19 5.24
C HIS A 59 -10.05 20.20 3.79
N GLU A 60 -9.14 21.10 3.43
CA GLU A 60 -8.59 21.17 2.06
C GLU A 60 -7.83 19.90 1.64
N TYR A 61 -7.26 19.15 2.60
CA TYR A 61 -6.65 17.86 2.30
C TYR A 61 -7.70 16.79 2.01
N VAL A 62 -8.75 16.76 2.83
CA VAL A 62 -9.85 15.80 2.69
C VAL A 62 -10.58 16.04 1.36
N ASP A 63 -10.87 17.28 1.01
CA ASP A 63 -11.49 17.65 -0.27
C ASP A 63 -10.59 17.29 -1.46
N TRP A 64 -9.29 17.62 -1.37
CA TRP A 64 -8.32 17.25 -2.40
C TRP A 64 -8.24 15.73 -2.62
N LEU A 65 -8.21 14.92 -1.55
CA LEU A 65 -8.18 13.46 -1.69
C LEU A 65 -9.52 12.92 -2.23
N SER A 66 -10.64 13.56 -1.90
CA SER A 66 -11.95 13.23 -2.45
C SER A 66 -12.05 13.43 -3.95
N GLU A 67 -11.31 14.37 -4.56
CA GLU A 67 -11.24 14.49 -6.02
C GLU A 67 -10.74 13.19 -6.67
N TYR A 68 -9.71 12.55 -6.10
CA TYR A 68 -9.23 11.24 -6.54
C TYR A 68 -10.26 10.14 -6.25
N GLY A 69 -10.92 10.18 -5.09
CA GLY A 69 -12.00 9.25 -4.76
C GLY A 69 -13.12 9.27 -5.79
N VAL A 70 -13.58 10.45 -6.20
CA VAL A 70 -14.60 10.62 -7.25
C VAL A 70 -14.13 10.03 -8.58
N ALA A 71 -12.90 10.32 -8.99
CA ALA A 71 -12.35 9.83 -10.24
C ALA A 71 -12.21 8.30 -10.24
N LEU A 72 -11.76 7.71 -9.13
CA LEU A 72 -11.55 6.28 -8.99
C LEU A 72 -12.84 5.47 -8.90
N TYR A 73 -13.92 6.04 -8.34
CA TYR A 73 -15.16 5.30 -8.09
C TYR A 73 -15.69 4.59 -9.34
N ARG A 74 -15.63 5.26 -10.51
CA ARG A 74 -16.06 4.67 -11.80
C ARG A 74 -15.05 3.68 -12.38
N LYS A 75 -13.77 3.83 -12.05
CA LYS A 75 -12.69 2.98 -12.57
C LYS A 75 -12.58 1.64 -11.84
N LEU A 76 -13.03 1.58 -10.59
CA LEU A 76 -13.16 0.32 -9.86
C LEU A 76 -14.23 -0.58 -10.49
N LYS A 77 -13.96 -1.87 -10.59
CA LYS A 77 -14.98 -2.90 -10.86
C LYS A 77 -16.02 -2.91 -9.74
N PRO A 78 -17.22 -3.50 -9.96
CA PRO A 78 -18.20 -3.72 -8.89
C PRO A 78 -17.63 -4.45 -7.66
N THR A 79 -16.69 -5.38 -7.89
CA THR A 79 -15.98 -6.12 -6.85
C THR A 79 -14.68 -5.46 -6.39
N GLY A 80 -14.36 -4.27 -6.91
CA GLY A 80 -13.08 -3.60 -6.71
C GLY A 80 -12.95 -2.91 -5.36
N SER A 81 -11.70 -2.81 -4.89
CA SER A 81 -11.36 -2.21 -3.60
C SER A 81 -10.42 -1.01 -3.74
N LEU A 82 -10.54 -0.06 -2.82
CA LEU A 82 -9.63 1.08 -2.64
C LEU A 82 -9.06 1.05 -1.22
N VAL A 83 -7.75 0.83 -1.10
CA VAL A 83 -7.03 0.77 0.17
C VAL A 83 -6.10 1.98 0.28
N ILE A 84 -6.28 2.78 1.34
CA ILE A 84 -5.52 4.01 1.57
C ILE A 84 -4.82 3.96 2.94
N ASP A 85 -3.48 3.98 2.93
CA ASP A 85 -2.67 4.18 4.14
C ASP A 85 -2.52 5.67 4.45
N LEU A 86 -2.90 6.07 5.67
CA LEU A 86 -2.76 7.44 6.17
C LEU A 86 -2.10 7.42 7.56
N GLY A 87 -0.95 8.08 7.66
CA GLY A 87 -0.29 8.28 8.95
C GLY A 87 -0.92 9.42 9.76
N GLY A 88 -0.87 9.30 11.08
CA GLY A 88 -1.35 10.37 11.96
C GLY A 88 -0.48 11.63 11.92
N ALA A 89 -1.07 12.77 12.27
CA ALA A 89 -0.39 14.05 12.39
C ALA A 89 -0.83 14.84 13.63
N TYR A 90 0.04 15.70 14.13
CA TYR A 90 -0.31 16.71 15.14
C TYR A 90 -0.56 18.05 14.46
N GLN A 91 -1.44 18.87 15.06
CA GLN A 91 -1.63 20.25 14.66
C GLN A 91 -0.38 21.06 14.97
N GLN A 92 -0.13 22.10 14.17
CA GLN A 92 1.09 22.90 14.29
C GLN A 92 1.16 23.59 15.67
N GLY A 93 2.29 23.42 16.35
CA GLY A 93 2.58 24.11 17.62
C GLY A 93 1.85 23.58 18.86
N VAL A 94 0.91 22.65 18.74
CA VAL A 94 0.11 22.15 19.88
C VAL A 94 0.06 20.61 19.92
N PRO A 95 -0.05 19.98 21.11
CA PRO A 95 -0.10 18.52 21.26
C PRO A 95 -1.50 17.94 21.02
N VAL A 96 -2.21 18.47 20.01
CA VAL A 96 -3.54 18.06 19.57
C VAL A 96 -3.42 17.34 18.22
N ARG A 97 -4.13 16.23 18.04
CA ARG A 97 -4.11 15.48 16.78
C ARG A 97 -4.88 16.22 15.69
N SER A 98 -4.40 16.12 14.46
CA SER A 98 -5.23 16.36 13.28
C SER A 98 -6.22 15.20 13.14
N LEU A 99 -7.44 15.49 12.73
CA LEU A 99 -8.48 14.48 12.51
C LEU A 99 -8.67 14.13 11.03
N TYR A 100 -7.83 14.68 10.14
CA TYR A 100 -7.99 14.56 8.69
C TYR A 100 -8.18 13.11 8.23
N ASN A 101 -7.37 12.18 8.74
CA ASN A 101 -7.40 10.77 8.36
C ASN A 101 -8.69 10.06 8.81
N PHE A 102 -9.40 10.58 9.81
CA PHE A 102 -10.72 10.09 10.23
C PHE A 102 -11.88 10.77 9.48
N ARG A 103 -11.65 11.98 8.97
CA ARG A 103 -12.64 12.66 8.11
C ARG A 103 -12.71 12.07 6.71
N VAL A 104 -11.61 11.49 6.22
CA VAL A 104 -11.56 10.78 4.92
C VAL A 104 -12.63 9.67 4.83
N PRO A 105 -12.68 8.66 5.73
CA PRO A 105 -13.68 7.59 5.61
C PRO A 105 -15.12 8.10 5.73
N ILE A 106 -15.37 9.09 6.60
CA ILE A 106 -16.70 9.72 6.72
C ILE A 106 -17.11 10.33 5.38
N LYS A 107 -16.26 11.19 4.81
CA LYS A 107 -16.54 11.84 3.52
C LYS A 107 -16.69 10.84 2.37
N PHE A 108 -15.84 9.81 2.33
CA PHE A 108 -15.90 8.80 1.28
C PHE A 108 -17.18 7.97 1.33
N CYS A 109 -17.68 7.64 2.52
CA CYS A 109 -18.92 6.89 2.67
C CYS A 109 -20.16 7.77 2.48
N ASP A 110 -20.22 8.91 3.17
CA ASP A 110 -21.42 9.76 3.22
C ASP A 110 -21.62 10.54 1.92
N ASP A 111 -20.55 11.04 1.29
CA ASP A 111 -20.65 11.92 0.12
C ASP A 111 -20.35 11.22 -1.20
N LEU A 112 -19.42 10.23 -1.22
CA LEU A 112 -18.92 9.64 -2.46
C LEU A 112 -19.52 8.25 -2.78
N GLY A 113 -20.26 7.66 -1.86
CA GLY A 113 -20.95 6.38 -2.07
C GLY A 113 -20.05 5.14 -1.98
N TYR A 114 -18.85 5.26 -1.39
CA TYR A 114 -18.05 4.08 -1.02
C TYR A 114 -18.65 3.37 0.19
N HIS A 115 -18.32 2.10 0.35
CA HIS A 115 -18.53 1.37 1.60
C HIS A 115 -17.20 1.21 2.32
N LEU A 116 -17.17 1.41 3.64
CA LEU A 116 -16.02 0.98 4.46
C LEU A 116 -16.16 -0.53 4.69
N ALA A 117 -15.37 -1.33 3.98
CA ALA A 117 -15.41 -2.79 4.09
C ALA A 117 -14.85 -3.23 5.45
N GLU A 118 -13.68 -2.71 5.82
CA GLU A 118 -13.07 -2.91 7.15
C GLU A 118 -11.98 -1.86 7.39
N GLU A 119 -11.81 -1.40 8.63
CA GLU A 119 -10.65 -0.60 9.02
C GLU A 119 -9.48 -1.49 9.44
N PHE A 120 -8.30 -1.16 8.92
CA PHE A 120 -7.03 -1.77 9.30
C PHE A 120 -6.13 -0.75 10.00
N TYR A 121 -5.24 -1.25 10.84
CA TYR A 121 -4.25 -0.46 11.55
C TYR A 121 -2.86 -1.03 11.28
N TRP A 122 -1.98 -0.23 10.71
CA TRP A 122 -0.60 -0.63 10.52
C TRP A 122 0.27 -0.12 11.67
N PHE A 123 0.70 -1.02 12.54
CA PHE A 123 1.69 -0.75 13.58
C PHE A 123 3.11 -0.95 13.05
N ASN A 124 3.87 0.14 13.00
CA ASN A 124 5.30 0.13 12.70
C ASN A 124 6.13 0.20 14.00
N PRO A 125 6.62 -0.94 14.53
CA PRO A 125 7.41 -0.95 15.76
C PRO A 125 8.72 -0.17 15.62
N ALA A 126 9.24 -0.01 14.40
CA ALA A 126 10.50 0.67 14.12
C ALA A 126 10.38 2.19 13.90
N LYS A 127 9.17 2.78 13.94
CA LYS A 127 8.99 4.23 13.77
C LYS A 127 9.81 5.01 14.82
N LEU A 128 10.39 6.15 14.49
CA LEU A 128 11.14 6.92 15.50
C LEU A 128 10.17 7.59 16.50
N PRO A 129 10.56 7.81 17.77
CA PRO A 129 9.74 8.51 18.75
C PRO A 129 9.54 9.97 18.34
N SER A 130 8.45 10.24 17.64
CA SER A 130 8.13 11.53 17.02
C SER A 130 6.65 11.88 17.27
N PRO A 131 6.29 13.18 17.35
CA PRO A 131 7.16 14.36 17.31
C PRO A 131 8.03 14.53 18.55
N ILE A 132 9.31 14.90 18.36
CA ILE A 132 10.33 14.97 19.43
C ILE A 132 9.88 15.86 20.60
N GLU A 133 9.24 16.99 20.31
CA GLU A 133 8.76 17.95 21.32
C GLU A 133 7.78 17.30 22.31
N TRP A 134 6.78 16.56 21.81
CA TRP A 134 5.72 15.99 22.65
C TRP A 134 6.12 14.66 23.28
N VAL A 135 6.93 13.86 22.58
CA VAL A 135 7.29 12.50 22.98
C VAL A 135 8.58 12.47 23.80
N ASN A 136 9.70 12.99 23.29
CA ASN A 136 11.01 12.86 23.95
C ASN A 136 11.29 13.98 24.96
N LYS A 137 10.96 15.23 24.60
CA LYS A 137 11.25 16.40 25.45
C LYS A 137 10.24 16.54 26.58
N ARG A 138 8.95 16.75 26.24
CA ARG A 138 7.90 16.98 27.24
C ARG A 138 7.36 15.69 27.86
N LYS A 139 7.48 14.54 27.17
CA LYS A 139 7.00 13.22 27.64
C LYS A 139 5.50 13.20 27.98
N ILE A 140 4.71 13.96 27.22
CA ILE A 140 3.25 14.10 27.43
C ILE A 140 2.42 13.29 26.43
N ARG A 141 3.08 12.62 25.48
CA ARG A 141 2.45 11.76 24.46
C ARG A 141 3.27 10.49 24.26
N ALA A 142 2.59 9.41 23.93
CA ALA A 142 3.22 8.17 23.48
C ALA A 142 3.75 8.32 22.03
N LYS A 143 4.60 7.37 21.63
CA LYS A 143 5.11 7.23 20.26
C LYS A 143 3.96 7.03 19.27
N ASP A 144 3.87 7.90 18.26
CA ASP A 144 2.91 7.78 17.17
C ASP A 144 3.36 6.71 16.17
N ALA A 145 3.05 5.44 16.47
CA ALA A 145 3.56 4.27 15.74
C ALA A 145 2.55 3.58 14.82
N VAL A 146 1.31 4.06 14.79
CA VAL A 146 0.19 3.40 14.11
C VAL A 146 -0.36 4.30 13.02
N ASN A 147 -0.46 3.78 11.80
CA ASN A 147 -1.19 4.40 10.71
C ASN A 147 -2.59 3.78 10.60
N THR A 148 -3.55 4.56 10.12
CA THR A 148 -4.88 4.07 9.74
C THR A 148 -4.84 3.64 8.28
N VAL A 149 -5.27 2.43 7.99
CA VAL A 149 -5.39 1.89 6.64
C VAL A 149 -6.86 1.62 6.37
N TRP A 150 -7.46 2.40 5.47
CA TRP A 150 -8.88 2.31 5.19
C TRP A 150 -9.10 1.45 3.96
N TRP A 151 -9.81 0.32 4.11
CA TRP A 151 -10.26 -0.49 3.00
C TRP A 151 -11.70 -0.12 2.64
N PHE A 152 -11.82 0.64 1.56
CA PHE A 152 -13.09 0.97 0.93
C PHE A 152 -13.41 -0.01 -0.19
N SER A 153 -14.70 -0.22 -0.45
CA SER A 153 -15.20 -1.01 -1.57
C SER A 153 -16.24 -0.22 -2.38
N LYS A 154 -16.35 -0.56 -3.67
CA LYS A 154 -17.38 0.04 -4.55
C LYS A 154 -18.79 -0.44 -4.20
N THR A 155 -18.92 -1.69 -3.74
CA THR A 155 -20.17 -2.32 -3.31
C THR A 155 -19.98 -2.97 -1.93
N GLU A 156 -21.06 -3.47 -1.33
CA GLU A 156 -21.05 -4.18 -0.06
C GLU A 156 -20.27 -5.51 -0.11
N PHE A 157 -20.03 -6.05 -1.31
CA PHE A 157 -19.40 -7.35 -1.53
C PHE A 157 -18.16 -7.25 -2.43
N PRO A 158 -17.07 -6.60 -1.97
CA PRO A 158 -15.81 -6.62 -2.70
C PRO A 158 -15.25 -8.03 -2.81
N LYS A 159 -14.39 -8.25 -3.81
CA LYS A 159 -13.56 -9.45 -3.88
C LYS A 159 -12.61 -9.47 -2.68
N ALA A 160 -12.66 -10.55 -1.90
CA ALA A 160 -11.77 -10.76 -0.76
C ALA A 160 -11.68 -12.26 -0.43
N ASP A 161 -10.47 -12.76 -0.18
CA ASP A 161 -10.24 -14.11 0.33
C ASP A 161 -9.15 -14.12 1.40
N VAL A 162 -9.59 -14.14 2.67
CA VAL A 162 -8.69 -14.05 3.83
C VAL A 162 -7.78 -15.28 3.96
N ARG A 163 -8.12 -16.39 3.30
CA ARG A 163 -7.31 -17.61 3.28
C ARG A 163 -5.97 -17.39 2.58
N ASN A 164 -5.87 -16.38 1.72
CA ASN A 164 -4.62 -16.01 1.04
C ASN A 164 -3.64 -15.24 1.94
N VAL A 165 -4.06 -14.86 3.15
CA VAL A 165 -3.25 -14.05 4.08
C VAL A 165 -3.28 -14.59 5.51
N LEU A 166 -3.46 -15.91 5.67
CA LEU A 166 -3.44 -16.54 6.99
C LEU A 166 -2.10 -16.30 7.70
N ALA A 167 -2.18 -15.97 8.98
CA ALA A 167 -1.04 -15.89 9.86
C ALA A 167 -0.63 -17.31 10.31
N PRO A 168 0.67 -17.58 10.47
CA PRO A 168 1.13 -18.84 11.05
C PRO A 168 0.53 -19.05 12.45
N TYR A 169 0.17 -20.30 12.76
CA TYR A 169 -0.30 -20.63 14.09
C TYR A 169 0.75 -20.32 15.16
N SER A 170 0.27 -19.88 16.32
CA SER A 170 1.06 -19.86 17.55
C SER A 170 1.48 -21.28 17.94
N ASP A 171 2.59 -21.42 18.68
CA ASP A 171 3.04 -22.72 19.17
C ASP A 171 2.01 -23.40 20.08
N ARG A 172 1.19 -22.61 20.78
CA ARG A 172 0.08 -23.12 21.58
C ARG A 172 -1.02 -23.73 20.69
N MET A 173 -1.34 -23.09 19.57
CA MET A 173 -2.34 -23.58 18.63
C MET A 173 -1.85 -24.85 17.91
N LYS A 174 -0.57 -24.92 17.55
CA LYS A 174 0.03 -26.15 17.00
C LYS A 174 -0.11 -27.33 17.96
N LYS A 175 0.23 -27.14 19.24
CA LYS A 175 0.05 -28.16 20.29
C LYS A 175 -1.42 -28.55 20.48
N LEU A 176 -2.34 -27.59 20.35
CA LEU A 176 -3.77 -27.86 20.42
C LEU A 176 -4.25 -28.72 19.25
N ILE A 177 -3.75 -28.47 18.03
CA ILE A 177 -4.07 -29.26 16.84
C ILE A 177 -3.49 -30.69 16.96
N GLU A 178 -2.30 -30.84 17.54
CA GLU A 178 -1.65 -32.13 17.76
C GLU A 178 -2.40 -33.05 18.74
N ASP A 179 -2.93 -32.49 19.84
CA ASP A 179 -3.68 -33.27 20.84
C ASP A 179 -4.85 -32.44 21.42
N PRO A 180 -5.97 -32.32 20.69
CA PRO A 180 -7.11 -31.50 21.09
C PRO A 180 -7.70 -31.92 22.42
N THR A 181 -7.73 -33.23 22.69
CA THR A 181 -8.31 -33.82 23.90
C THR A 181 -7.53 -33.52 25.17
N LYS A 182 -6.21 -33.33 25.07
CA LYS A 182 -5.36 -33.01 26.22
C LYS A 182 -5.28 -31.51 26.50
N PHE A 183 -5.37 -30.69 25.47
CA PHE A 183 -5.15 -29.25 25.56
C PHE A 183 -6.43 -28.41 25.54
N TYR A 184 -7.59 -29.03 25.34
CA TYR A 184 -8.87 -28.34 25.28
C TYR A 184 -10.01 -29.13 25.90
N ASP A 185 -10.60 -28.55 26.95
CA ASP A 185 -11.84 -28.99 27.56
C ASP A 185 -12.92 -27.93 27.26
N PRO A 186 -13.95 -28.25 26.44
CA PRO A 186 -14.99 -27.29 26.09
C PRO A 186 -15.74 -26.85 27.35
N LYS A 187 -15.58 -25.57 27.73
CA LYS A 187 -16.33 -24.98 28.84
C LYS A 187 -17.29 -23.93 28.31
N LYS A 188 -18.54 -24.01 28.77
CA LYS A 188 -19.52 -22.93 28.58
C LYS A 188 -18.99 -21.67 29.24
N ARG A 189 -18.71 -20.65 28.41
CA ARG A 189 -18.31 -19.34 28.93
C ARG A 189 -19.54 -18.59 29.45
N PRO A 190 -19.39 -17.74 30.47
CA PRO A 190 -20.48 -16.89 30.97
C PRO A 190 -21.06 -15.96 29.88
N SER A 191 -20.32 -15.71 28.80
CA SER A 191 -20.73 -14.88 27.66
C SER A 191 -21.68 -15.59 26.68
N GLY A 192 -22.05 -16.86 26.90
CA GLY A 192 -23.03 -17.58 26.07
C GLY A 192 -22.49 -18.14 24.75
N HIS A 193 -21.22 -17.91 24.41
CA HIS A 193 -20.58 -18.57 23.27
C HIS A 193 -20.27 -20.03 23.62
N ASP A 194 -20.98 -20.96 22.97
CA ASP A 194 -20.66 -22.38 23.00
C ASP A 194 -19.53 -22.64 22.00
N ILE A 195 -18.40 -23.12 22.52
CA ILE A 195 -17.21 -23.33 21.70
C ILE A 195 -17.20 -24.81 21.27
N SER A 196 -17.29 -25.06 19.97
CA SER A 196 -17.38 -26.40 19.38
C SER A 196 -16.06 -27.17 19.51
N ALA A 197 -16.13 -28.51 19.41
CA ALA A 197 -14.95 -29.39 19.38
C ALA A 197 -14.08 -29.23 18.10
N SER A 198 -14.50 -28.38 17.14
CA SER A 198 -13.82 -28.17 15.86
C SER A 198 -12.54 -27.31 15.95
N PHE A 199 -12.15 -26.87 17.14
CA PHE A 199 -10.94 -26.06 17.36
C PHE A 199 -9.63 -26.81 17.12
N GLY A 200 -9.67 -28.14 17.01
CA GLY A 200 -8.51 -28.95 16.63
C GLY A 200 -8.27 -29.04 15.12
N GLN A 201 -9.14 -28.47 14.29
CA GLN A 201 -8.99 -28.58 12.83
C GLN A 201 -7.89 -27.65 12.31
N ASP A 202 -6.99 -28.22 11.51
CA ASP A 202 -6.00 -27.45 10.77
C ASP A 202 -6.60 -26.85 9.49
N ASN A 203 -6.63 -25.53 9.41
CA ASN A 203 -7.05 -24.73 8.25
C ASN A 203 -5.87 -24.04 7.52
N GLY A 204 -4.63 -24.47 7.75
CA GLY A 204 -3.42 -23.90 7.12
C GLY A 204 -2.86 -22.65 7.81
N GLY A 205 -3.58 -22.06 8.76
CA GLY A 205 -3.14 -20.91 9.54
C GLY A 205 -4.32 -20.23 10.28
N SER A 206 -4.02 -19.23 11.08
CA SER A 206 -5.02 -18.41 11.75
C SER A 206 -5.43 -17.21 10.91
N ILE A 207 -6.72 -16.88 10.89
CA ILE A 207 -7.22 -15.62 10.30
C ILE A 207 -6.48 -14.44 10.98
N PRO A 208 -5.84 -13.55 10.20
CA PRO A 208 -5.14 -12.39 10.75
C PRO A 208 -6.11 -11.40 11.39
N SER A 209 -5.64 -10.61 12.35
CA SER A 209 -6.38 -9.46 12.88
C SER A 209 -6.25 -8.25 11.96
N ASN A 210 -7.16 -7.28 12.11
CA ASN A 210 -7.07 -5.98 11.44
C ASN A 210 -5.93 -5.06 11.98
N LEU A 211 -5.12 -5.51 12.94
CA LEU A 211 -3.87 -4.86 13.36
C LEU A 211 -2.66 -5.54 12.69
N LEU A 212 -2.09 -4.89 11.68
CA LEU A 212 -0.91 -5.36 10.96
C LEU A 212 0.38 -4.84 11.62
N GLN A 213 1.16 -5.74 12.22
CA GLN A 213 2.46 -5.39 12.78
C GLN A 213 3.58 -5.61 11.75
N ILE A 214 3.99 -4.54 11.07
CA ILE A 214 4.99 -4.60 10.01
C ILE A 214 6.08 -3.54 10.25
N PRO A 215 7.34 -3.92 10.50
CA PRO A 215 8.43 -2.96 10.67
C PRO A 215 8.80 -2.32 9.32
N ASN A 216 9.03 -1.01 9.32
CA ASN A 216 9.63 -0.33 8.17
C ASN A 216 11.14 -0.17 8.36
N THR A 217 11.89 -1.25 8.14
CA THR A 217 13.34 -1.34 8.39
C THR A 217 14.13 -1.82 7.18
N GLU A 218 13.54 -1.82 6.00
CA GLU A 218 14.19 -2.34 4.80
C GLU A 218 15.33 -1.40 4.36
N SER A 219 16.58 -1.85 4.54
CA SER A 219 17.79 -1.10 4.19
C SER A 219 18.58 -1.68 3.01
N ASN A 220 18.34 -2.95 2.66
CA ASN A 220 19.17 -3.72 1.72
C ASN A 220 18.38 -4.20 0.50
N SER A 221 17.28 -3.52 0.16
CA SER A 221 16.51 -3.83 -1.04
C SER A 221 17.33 -3.59 -2.30
N ARG A 222 16.94 -4.27 -3.38
CA ARG A 222 17.50 -4.04 -4.72
C ARG A 222 17.45 -2.55 -5.08
N TYR A 223 16.30 -1.91 -4.87
CA TYR A 223 16.10 -0.49 -5.10
C TYR A 223 17.11 0.39 -4.34
N LEU A 224 17.28 0.18 -3.03
CA LEU A 224 18.21 0.97 -2.23
C LEU A 224 19.67 0.72 -2.62
N SER A 225 20.00 -0.52 -3.01
CA SER A 225 21.34 -0.86 -3.51
C SER A 225 21.69 -0.06 -4.77
N PHE A 226 20.80 0.00 -5.76
CA PHE A 226 21.00 0.79 -6.97
C PHE A 226 21.03 2.30 -6.68
N CYS A 227 20.12 2.80 -5.85
CA CYS A 227 20.14 4.22 -5.43
C CYS A 227 21.50 4.60 -4.84
N LYS A 228 22.06 3.75 -3.96
CA LYS A 228 23.39 3.98 -3.37
C LYS A 228 24.51 3.88 -4.40
N ARG A 229 24.53 2.83 -5.23
CA ARG A 229 25.56 2.60 -6.26
C ARG A 229 25.64 3.75 -7.28
N LEU A 230 24.49 4.27 -7.67
CA LEU A 230 24.34 5.30 -8.69
C LEU A 230 24.25 6.73 -8.14
N ASN A 231 24.35 6.90 -6.82
CA ASN A 231 24.20 8.18 -6.13
C ASN A 231 22.88 8.90 -6.48
N VAL A 232 21.78 8.15 -6.52
CA VAL A 232 20.40 8.64 -6.72
C VAL A 232 19.70 8.67 -5.38
N GLU A 233 18.98 9.76 -5.09
CA GLU A 233 18.23 9.89 -3.84
C GLU A 233 17.06 8.92 -3.79
N SER A 234 16.95 8.17 -2.69
CA SER A 234 15.83 7.26 -2.50
C SER A 234 14.58 8.00 -2.00
N HIS A 235 13.40 7.54 -2.40
CA HIS A 235 12.13 8.08 -1.93
C HIS A 235 12.06 8.06 -0.38
N PRO A 236 11.73 9.20 0.26
CA PRO A 236 11.91 9.37 1.70
C PRO A 236 10.83 8.66 2.54
N ALA A 237 9.64 8.47 1.99
CA ALA A 237 8.47 7.98 2.73
C ALA A 237 7.82 6.78 2.02
N ARG A 238 8.52 5.63 2.03
CA ARG A 238 8.02 4.37 1.45
C ARG A 238 7.33 3.52 2.52
N PHE A 239 6.20 2.89 2.23
CA PHE A 239 5.72 1.79 3.07
C PHE A 239 6.52 0.50 2.80
N PRO A 240 6.60 -0.43 3.78
CA PRO A 240 7.26 -1.71 3.61
C PRO A 240 6.46 -2.62 2.66
N SER A 241 7.12 -3.42 1.84
CA SER A 241 6.50 -4.25 0.80
C SER A 241 5.43 -5.22 1.32
N LYS A 242 5.56 -5.69 2.56
CA LYS A 242 4.57 -6.56 3.20
C LYS A 242 3.17 -5.93 3.34
N LEU A 243 3.08 -4.60 3.39
CA LEU A 243 1.80 -3.91 3.51
C LEU A 243 0.96 -4.01 2.22
N PRO A 244 1.42 -3.56 1.04
CA PRO A 244 0.67 -3.78 -0.20
C PRO A 244 0.57 -5.26 -0.56
N GLU A 245 1.59 -6.09 -0.26
CA GLU A 245 1.53 -7.54 -0.48
C GLU A 245 0.33 -8.19 0.23
N PHE A 246 0.04 -7.80 1.47
CA PHE A 246 -1.12 -8.28 2.20
C PHE A 246 -2.42 -8.00 1.44
N PHE A 247 -2.67 -6.75 1.07
CA PHE A 247 -3.92 -6.37 0.39
C PHE A 247 -3.99 -6.89 -1.05
N ILE A 248 -2.88 -7.01 -1.76
CA ILE A 248 -2.84 -7.62 -3.09
C ILE A 248 -3.28 -9.09 -3.01
N ASN A 249 -2.71 -9.87 -2.09
CA ASN A 249 -3.08 -11.29 -1.95
C ASN A 249 -4.48 -11.49 -1.37
N TYR A 250 -4.92 -10.58 -0.50
CA TYR A 250 -6.25 -10.65 0.11
C TYR A 250 -7.36 -10.26 -0.86
N LEU A 251 -7.18 -9.20 -1.65
CA LEU A 251 -8.27 -8.53 -2.38
C LEU A 251 -8.25 -8.74 -3.90
N THR A 252 -7.28 -9.51 -4.42
CA THR A 252 -7.14 -9.77 -5.86
C THR A 252 -6.74 -11.22 -6.13
N GLU A 253 -6.79 -11.65 -7.39
CA GLU A 253 -6.26 -12.91 -7.92
C GLU A 253 -5.18 -12.64 -8.99
N PRO A 254 -4.33 -13.64 -9.33
CA PRO A 254 -3.41 -13.51 -10.45
C PRO A 254 -4.10 -13.02 -11.73
N GLY A 255 -3.50 -12.04 -12.40
CA GLY A 255 -4.04 -11.40 -13.61
C GLY A 255 -4.90 -10.15 -13.36
N ASP A 256 -5.37 -9.93 -12.13
CA ASP A 256 -6.13 -8.73 -11.76
C ASP A 256 -5.27 -7.45 -11.87
N MET A 257 -5.94 -6.31 -12.03
CA MET A 257 -5.29 -5.01 -12.22
C MET A 257 -5.19 -4.22 -10.90
N VAL A 258 -3.95 -3.91 -10.50
CA VAL A 258 -3.62 -3.12 -9.31
C VAL A 258 -3.13 -1.73 -9.71
N LEU A 259 -3.69 -0.67 -9.12
CA LEU A 259 -3.22 0.71 -9.31
C LEU A 259 -2.59 1.26 -8.03
N ASP A 260 -1.49 1.98 -8.17
CA ASP A 260 -1.02 2.96 -7.18
C ASP A 260 -0.89 4.33 -7.85
N MET A 261 -1.73 5.30 -7.44
CA MET A 261 -1.74 6.65 -8.03
C MET A 261 -0.77 7.63 -7.37
N PHE A 262 -0.07 7.21 -6.32
CA PHE A 262 1.00 7.95 -5.65
C PHE A 262 2.20 7.03 -5.44
N ALA A 263 2.64 6.39 -6.52
CA ALA A 263 3.49 5.23 -6.47
C ALA A 263 4.86 5.49 -5.84
N GLY A 264 5.41 6.71 -5.95
CA GLY A 264 6.73 7.08 -5.48
C GLY A 264 7.78 6.09 -5.98
N SER A 265 8.30 5.26 -5.07
CA SER A 265 9.27 4.21 -5.42
C SER A 265 8.68 2.97 -6.11
N ASN A 266 7.37 2.91 -6.35
CA ASN A 266 6.64 1.78 -6.94
C ASN A 266 6.75 0.44 -6.17
N THR A 267 6.60 0.47 -4.85
CA THR A 267 6.55 -0.76 -4.04
C THR A 267 5.32 -1.61 -4.38
N THR A 268 4.18 -0.97 -4.68
CA THR A 268 2.93 -1.65 -5.04
C THR A 268 3.07 -2.43 -6.35
N GLY A 269 3.65 -1.83 -7.39
CA GLY A 269 3.91 -2.51 -8.66
C GLY A 269 4.89 -3.68 -8.51
N GLU A 270 5.96 -3.53 -7.72
CA GLU A 270 6.89 -4.64 -7.45
C GLU A 270 6.19 -5.84 -6.79
N MET A 271 5.31 -5.60 -5.81
CA MET A 271 4.56 -6.68 -5.14
C MET A 271 3.46 -7.25 -6.03
N ALA A 272 2.78 -6.42 -6.83
CA ALA A 272 1.79 -6.89 -7.78
C ALA A 272 2.45 -7.83 -8.80
N GLU A 273 3.60 -7.44 -9.35
CA GLU A 273 4.33 -8.25 -10.32
C GLU A 273 4.84 -9.57 -9.73
N LEU A 274 5.44 -9.54 -8.53
CA LEU A 274 5.89 -10.74 -7.83
C LEU A 274 4.75 -11.74 -7.59
N HIS A 275 3.54 -11.23 -7.34
CA HIS A 275 2.33 -12.02 -7.13
C HIS A 275 1.51 -12.22 -8.41
N ASN A 276 2.08 -12.03 -9.61
CA ASN A 276 1.43 -12.25 -10.90
C ASN A 276 0.16 -11.43 -11.15
N ARG A 277 0.04 -10.24 -10.56
CA ARG A 277 -0.99 -9.24 -10.89
C ARG A 277 -0.46 -8.30 -11.97
N ARG A 278 -1.38 -7.73 -12.73
CA ARG A 278 -1.07 -6.60 -13.61
C ARG A 278 -1.07 -5.33 -12.79
N TRP A 279 -0.29 -4.33 -13.20
CA TRP A 279 -0.21 -3.10 -12.43
C TRP A 279 -0.02 -1.83 -13.27
N PHE A 280 -0.56 -0.74 -12.72
CA PHE A 280 -0.25 0.62 -13.11
C PHE A 280 0.30 1.41 -11.92
N ALA A 281 1.31 2.23 -12.18
CA ALA A 281 1.93 3.09 -11.17
C ALA A 281 2.06 4.51 -11.70
N PHE A 282 1.41 5.46 -11.04
CA PHE A 282 1.48 6.87 -11.41
C PHE A 282 2.26 7.66 -10.38
N ASP A 283 3.13 8.54 -10.84
CA ASP A 283 3.74 9.56 -10.00
C ASP A 283 4.03 10.82 -10.82
N SER A 284 3.91 11.99 -10.21
CA SER A 284 4.19 13.26 -10.86
C SER A 284 5.68 13.60 -10.90
N ASP A 285 6.50 12.99 -10.05
CA ASP A 285 7.94 13.26 -9.98
C ASP A 285 8.72 12.29 -10.90
N PRO A 286 9.32 12.79 -12.00
CA PRO A 286 10.10 11.96 -12.91
C PRO A 286 11.27 11.23 -12.24
N GLN A 287 11.85 11.79 -11.16
CA GLN A 287 12.97 11.17 -10.46
C GLN A 287 12.50 9.95 -9.66
N TYR A 288 11.32 10.02 -9.03
CA TYR A 288 10.73 8.87 -8.34
C TYR A 288 10.38 7.77 -9.32
N VAL A 289 9.76 8.11 -10.47
CA VAL A 289 9.48 7.13 -11.52
C VAL A 289 10.76 6.51 -12.06
N ALA A 290 11.76 7.30 -12.43
CA ALA A 290 13.03 6.79 -12.96
C ALA A 290 13.77 5.89 -11.96
N ALA A 291 13.84 6.29 -10.68
CA ALA A 291 14.48 5.47 -9.65
C ALA A 291 13.68 4.19 -9.35
N SER A 292 12.35 4.22 -9.48
CA SER A 292 11.50 3.05 -9.24
C SER A 292 11.78 1.90 -10.21
N ALA A 293 12.27 2.19 -11.43
CA ALA A 293 12.70 1.20 -12.42
C ALA A 293 13.76 0.23 -11.86
N PHE A 294 14.59 0.67 -10.90
CA PHE A 294 15.57 -0.20 -10.24
C PHE A 294 14.95 -1.38 -9.50
N ARG A 295 13.66 -1.31 -9.16
CA ARG A 295 12.91 -2.46 -8.62
C ARG A 295 12.66 -3.56 -9.63
N PHE A 296 12.92 -3.36 -10.92
CA PHE A 296 12.60 -4.35 -11.95
C PHE A 296 13.85 -4.86 -12.68
N LEU A 297 15.04 -4.41 -12.25
CA LEU A 297 16.32 -4.87 -12.79
C LEU A 297 16.83 -6.13 -12.07
N SER A 298 17.71 -6.89 -12.71
CA SER A 298 18.49 -7.90 -11.99
C SER A 298 19.44 -7.23 -10.99
N LYS A 299 19.74 -7.88 -9.85
CA LYS A 299 20.81 -7.42 -8.95
C LYS A 299 22.18 -7.36 -9.66
N SER A 300 22.37 -8.21 -10.68
CA SER A 300 23.58 -8.28 -11.49
C SER A 300 23.65 -7.25 -12.62
N THR A 301 22.61 -6.43 -12.82
CA THR A 301 22.63 -5.39 -13.86
C THR A 301 23.80 -4.42 -13.61
N PRO A 302 24.65 -4.17 -14.63
CA PRO A 302 25.74 -3.20 -14.55
C PRO A 302 25.28 -1.77 -14.21
N ASP A 303 26.14 -1.01 -13.55
CA ASP A 303 25.82 0.37 -13.11
C ASP A 303 25.57 1.32 -14.29
N ASP A 304 26.34 1.19 -15.37
CA ASP A 304 26.19 1.99 -16.59
C ASP A 304 24.86 1.70 -17.30
N GLU A 305 24.45 0.42 -17.35
CA GLU A 305 23.16 0.03 -17.92
C GLU A 305 21.98 0.53 -17.06
N ALA A 306 22.04 0.33 -15.74
CA ALA A 306 21.01 0.82 -14.83
C ALA A 306 20.90 2.35 -14.88
N LYS A 307 22.04 3.05 -14.93
CA LYS A 307 22.09 4.52 -15.09
C LYS A 307 21.53 4.97 -16.44
N ARG A 308 21.80 4.23 -17.52
CA ARG A 308 21.23 4.51 -18.84
C ARG A 308 19.70 4.44 -18.82
N PHE A 309 19.10 3.43 -18.20
CA PHE A 309 17.64 3.34 -18.06
C PHE A 309 17.07 4.53 -17.27
N TYR A 310 17.68 4.85 -16.14
CA TYR A 310 17.31 6.01 -15.33
C TYR A 310 17.34 7.31 -16.16
N ASP A 311 18.41 7.55 -16.91
CA ASP A 311 18.58 8.75 -17.72
C ASP A 311 17.63 8.80 -18.93
N LEU A 312 17.29 7.66 -19.52
CA LEU A 312 16.32 7.58 -20.61
C LEU A 312 14.92 7.99 -20.13
N ILE A 313 14.50 7.48 -18.97
CA ILE A 313 13.22 7.82 -18.35
C ILE A 313 13.15 9.32 -18.03
N LEU A 314 14.20 9.89 -17.44
CA LEU A 314 14.26 11.33 -17.17
C LEU A 314 14.21 12.20 -18.43
N LYS A 315 14.65 11.67 -19.57
CA LYS A 315 14.55 12.31 -20.89
C LYS A 315 13.22 12.01 -21.60
N ALA A 316 12.22 11.50 -20.87
CA ALA A 316 10.90 11.14 -21.36
C ALA A 316 10.91 10.08 -22.48
N ASN A 317 11.89 9.17 -22.48
CA ASN A 317 11.90 8.00 -23.34
C ASN A 317 11.31 6.81 -22.59
N THR A 318 10.47 6.04 -23.26
CA THR A 318 9.96 4.76 -22.75
C THR A 318 11.09 3.75 -22.67
N VAL A 319 11.17 3.05 -21.54
CA VAL A 319 12.11 1.94 -21.33
C VAL A 319 11.37 0.61 -21.18
N ASP A 320 11.75 -0.39 -21.99
CA ASP A 320 11.31 -1.77 -21.85
C ASP A 320 12.20 -2.51 -20.85
N LEU A 321 11.62 -3.00 -19.75
CA LEU A 321 12.27 -3.79 -18.70
C LEU A 321 11.79 -5.25 -18.69
N ALA A 322 10.97 -5.69 -19.65
CA ALA A 322 10.41 -7.04 -19.69
C ALA A 322 11.49 -8.13 -19.82
N GLN A 323 12.65 -7.80 -20.41
CA GLN A 323 13.77 -8.74 -20.59
C GLN A 323 14.81 -8.70 -19.46
N THR A 324 14.70 -7.77 -18.50
CA THR A 324 15.73 -7.58 -17.45
C THR A 324 15.47 -8.39 -16.18
N LEU A 325 14.36 -9.13 -16.11
CA LEU A 325 14.03 -9.98 -14.97
C LEU A 325 14.84 -11.28 -15.01
N PRO A 326 15.59 -11.63 -13.96
CA PRO A 326 15.83 -13.03 -13.67
C PRO A 326 14.52 -13.63 -13.15
N LEU A 327 14.11 -14.77 -13.73
CA LEU A 327 13.15 -15.68 -13.11
C LEU A 327 13.58 -15.86 -11.65
N PHE A 328 12.75 -15.36 -10.73
CA PHE A 328 13.03 -15.30 -9.30
C PHE A 328 13.55 -16.66 -8.81
N SER A 329 14.79 -16.69 -8.30
CA SER A 329 15.38 -17.82 -7.59
C SER A 329 15.36 -17.61 -6.08
#